data_AF-A0A7X0XZ83-F1
#
_entry.id   AF-A0A7X0XZ83-F1
#
_cell.length_a   1.000
_cell.length_b   1.000
_cell.length_c   1.000
_cell.angle_alpha   90.00
_cell.angle_beta   90.00
_cell.angle_gamma   90.00
#
_symmetry.space_group_name_H-M   'P 1'
#
loop_
_entity.id
_entity.type
_entity.pdbx_description
1 polymer ?
#
loop_
_entity_poly.entity_id
_entity_poly.type
_entity_poly.pdbx_seq_one_letter_code
_entity_poly.pdbx_strand_id
1 'polypeptide(L)'
;MGQKVIVNADDFGMSKGINYGVMEAYLNGIVSSTLLMPNLDAAEHAVNISRVACPDLFIGQHTNFLLGKPCSDPAKIPAMVDADGNFHRSAYYRSGQGHFVYDEVRRETIAQMERFRELLGYYPEHIDCHALGDETVDQAFYDIALEYGIHTTLKYSGDKVWPSLPGYLETGLLLEVNGLPFIEAGTHVEHFLRDDFALLKQDTSKVIEMHFDAGFLDQFVLDNSSMTTPRCRELETLCDPRVRAWFDAHDLERISFADLKRK
;
A
#
# COMPACT_ATOMS: atom_id res chain seq x y z
N MET A 1 -10.38 20.71 14.77
CA MET A 1 -9.40 19.60 14.66
C MET A 1 -8.86 19.66 13.26
N GLY A 2 -7.55 19.47 13.09
CA GLY A 2 -6.93 19.43 11.78
C GLY A 2 -7.32 18.17 11.00
N GLN A 3 -7.04 18.17 9.69
CA GLN A 3 -7.30 17.01 8.83
C GLN A 3 -6.31 15.89 9.19
N LYS A 4 -6.83 14.67 9.38
CA LYS A 4 -6.00 13.47 9.60
C LYS A 4 -5.61 12.85 8.27
N VAL A 5 -4.34 12.52 8.14
CA VAL A 5 -3.77 11.99 6.90
C VAL A 5 -2.86 10.81 7.24
N ILE A 6 -3.06 9.70 6.53
CA ILE A 6 -2.12 8.58 6.46
C ILE A 6 -1.25 8.81 5.23
N VAL A 7 0.05 8.89 5.43
CA VAL A 7 1.03 8.96 4.33
C VAL A 7 1.73 7.61 4.28
N ASN A 8 1.25 6.75 3.39
CA ASN A 8 1.73 5.39 3.24
C ASN A 8 2.76 5.29 2.12
N ALA A 9 3.88 4.63 2.39
CA ALA A 9 4.80 4.17 1.36
C ALA A 9 4.51 2.70 1.02
N ASP A 10 4.10 2.43 -0.21
CA ASP A 10 3.77 1.10 -0.73
C ASP A 10 5.04 0.28 -1.04
N ASP A 11 4.84 -0.99 -1.38
CA ASP A 11 5.87 -1.92 -1.87
C ASP A 11 7.03 -2.25 -0.91
N PHE A 12 6.86 -2.07 0.40
CA PHE A 12 7.86 -2.53 1.35
C PHE A 12 8.04 -4.04 1.23
N GLY A 13 9.27 -4.52 1.18
CA GLY A 13 9.58 -5.92 0.88
C GLY A 13 9.70 -6.27 -0.60
N MET A 14 9.40 -5.35 -1.52
CA MET A 14 9.56 -5.61 -2.97
C MET A 14 11.01 -5.76 -3.40
N SER A 15 11.90 -4.88 -2.92
CA SER A 15 13.33 -4.92 -3.22
C SER A 15 14.13 -4.23 -2.11
N LYS A 16 15.46 -4.41 -2.10
CA LYS A 16 16.28 -3.73 -1.08
C LYS A 16 16.32 -2.22 -1.33
N GLY A 17 16.35 -1.79 -2.59
CA GLY A 17 16.27 -0.38 -2.96
C GLY A 17 14.99 0.29 -2.45
N ILE A 18 13.84 -0.38 -2.63
CA ILE A 18 12.57 0.13 -2.11
C ILE A 18 12.57 0.13 -0.58
N ASN A 19 13.01 -0.96 0.07
CA ASN A 19 13.04 -1.02 1.53
C ASN A 19 13.84 0.14 2.14
N TYR A 20 15.02 0.44 1.60
CA TYR A 20 15.81 1.58 2.10
C TYR A 20 15.13 2.92 1.84
N GLY A 21 14.47 3.10 0.70
CA GLY A 21 13.75 4.33 0.41
C GLY A 21 12.52 4.53 1.31
N VAL A 22 11.75 3.48 1.58
CA VAL A 22 10.64 3.52 2.56
C VAL A 22 11.14 3.93 3.93
N MET A 23 12.26 3.35 4.39
CA MET A 23 12.86 3.69 5.68
C MET A 23 13.35 5.13 5.73
N GLU A 24 13.99 5.60 4.65
CA GLU A 24 14.41 7.00 4.50
C GLU A 24 13.21 7.96 4.57
N ALA A 25 12.13 7.67 3.84
CA ALA A 25 10.93 8.49 3.81
C ALA A 25 10.19 8.55 5.16
N TYR A 26 10.26 7.49 5.96
CA TYR A 26 9.70 7.45 7.30
C TYR A 26 10.58 8.20 8.31
N LEU A 27 11.90 7.95 8.30
CA LEU A 27 12.84 8.53 9.26
C LEU A 27 13.07 10.03 9.03
N ASN A 28 13.17 10.44 7.77
CA ASN A 28 13.59 11.79 7.38
C ASN A 28 12.48 12.57 6.66
N GLY A 29 11.30 11.97 6.48
CA GLY A 29 10.21 12.56 5.72
C GLY A 29 8.86 12.54 6.44
N ILE A 30 7.80 12.58 5.64
CA ILE A 30 6.42 12.66 6.12
C ILE A 30 5.69 11.32 6.17
N VAL A 31 6.29 10.21 5.74
CA VAL A 31 5.66 8.88 5.79
C VAL A 31 5.31 8.51 7.22
N SER A 32 4.12 7.93 7.43
CA SER A 32 3.60 7.50 8.73
C SER A 32 3.29 6.00 8.82
N SER A 33 3.19 5.33 7.68
CA SER A 33 2.97 3.88 7.60
C SER A 33 3.59 3.28 6.34
N THR A 34 3.72 1.96 6.33
CA THR A 34 4.07 1.20 5.13
C THR A 34 3.35 -0.14 5.08
N LEU A 35 3.30 -0.77 3.91
CA LEU A 35 2.64 -2.04 3.68
C LEU A 35 3.63 -3.04 3.07
N LEU A 36 3.81 -4.18 3.74
CA LEU A 36 4.77 -5.22 3.39
C LEU A 36 4.18 -6.16 2.33
N MET A 37 4.94 -6.51 1.31
CA MET A 37 4.69 -7.60 0.35
C MET A 37 5.37 -8.88 0.87
N PRO A 38 4.70 -9.72 1.68
CA PRO A 38 5.36 -10.78 2.44
C PRO A 38 5.85 -11.95 1.56
N ASN A 39 5.35 -12.06 0.33
CA ASN A 39 5.68 -13.15 -0.60
C ASN A 39 7.02 -12.93 -1.35
N LEU A 40 7.60 -11.74 -1.28
CA LEU A 40 8.81 -11.39 -2.03
C LEU A 40 10.09 -11.59 -1.19
N ASP A 41 11.19 -11.92 -1.87
CA ASP A 41 12.47 -12.28 -1.24
C ASP A 41 13.02 -11.17 -0.32
N ALA A 42 12.75 -9.90 -0.62
CA ALA A 42 13.23 -8.77 0.17
C ALA A 42 12.35 -8.46 1.40
N ALA A 43 11.26 -9.18 1.64
CA ALA A 43 10.39 -8.98 2.80
C ALA A 43 11.13 -9.19 4.13
N GLU A 44 11.94 -10.24 4.23
CA GLU A 44 12.75 -10.50 5.44
C GLU A 44 13.77 -9.39 5.69
N HIS A 45 14.40 -8.88 4.63
CA HIS A 45 15.27 -7.72 4.74
C HIS A 45 14.52 -6.49 5.26
N ALA A 46 13.31 -6.23 4.75
CA ALA A 46 12.44 -5.13 5.18
C ALA A 46 12.16 -5.19 6.69
N VAL A 47 11.72 -6.35 7.17
CA VAL A 47 11.40 -6.56 8.59
C VAL A 47 12.64 -6.42 9.48
N ASN A 48 13.81 -6.90 9.02
CA ASN A 48 15.04 -6.79 9.80
C ASN A 48 15.51 -5.34 9.96
N ILE A 49 15.46 -4.53 8.90
CA ILE A 49 15.88 -3.13 8.99
C ILE A 49 14.87 -2.28 9.76
N SER A 50 13.57 -2.55 9.64
CA SER A 50 12.54 -1.78 10.36
C SER A 50 12.60 -2.03 11.87
N ARG A 51 12.77 -3.28 12.31
CA ARG A 51 12.91 -3.62 13.74
C ARG A 51 14.06 -2.92 14.43
N VAL A 52 15.16 -2.67 13.71
CA VAL A 52 16.36 -2.03 14.27
C VAL A 52 16.24 -0.51 14.28
N ALA A 53 15.75 0.09 13.19
CA ALA A 53 15.76 1.54 13.03
C ALA A 53 14.46 2.23 13.45
N CYS A 54 13.30 1.56 13.33
CA CYS A 54 11.97 2.14 13.50
C CYS A 54 10.99 1.16 14.18
N PRO A 55 11.16 0.85 15.48
CA PRO A 55 10.28 -0.10 16.18
C PRO A 55 8.80 0.35 16.23
N ASP A 56 8.54 1.66 16.10
CA ASP A 56 7.20 2.25 16.12
C ASP A 56 6.57 2.41 14.71
N LEU A 57 7.27 1.98 13.64
CA LEU A 57 6.71 2.03 12.29
C LEU A 57 5.52 1.08 12.19
N PHE A 58 4.36 1.60 11.81
CA PHE A 58 3.23 0.76 11.44
C PHE A 58 3.54 0.02 10.13
N ILE A 59 3.36 -1.30 10.16
CA ILE A 59 3.51 -2.17 8.98
C ILE A 59 2.21 -2.98 8.82
N GLY A 60 1.49 -2.75 7.73
CA GLY A 60 0.37 -3.59 7.25
C GLY A 60 0.81 -4.51 6.12
N GLN A 61 -0.13 -5.21 5.47
CA GLN A 61 0.18 -6.09 4.34
C GLN A 61 -0.27 -5.46 3.00
N HIS A 62 0.66 -5.40 2.07
CA HIS A 62 0.43 -5.08 0.66
C HIS A 62 0.28 -6.39 -0.11
N THR A 63 -0.96 -6.84 -0.26
CA THR A 63 -1.26 -8.15 -0.85
C THR A 63 -0.93 -8.12 -2.33
N ASN A 64 -0.09 -9.05 -2.78
CA ASN A 64 0.45 -9.06 -4.12
C ASN A 64 -0.03 -10.27 -4.92
N PHE A 65 -0.54 -10.03 -6.13
CA PHE A 65 -0.95 -11.08 -7.07
C PHE A 65 -0.18 -11.06 -8.38
N LEU A 66 0.92 -10.29 -8.46
CA LEU A 66 1.57 -9.96 -9.73
C LEU A 66 3.07 -10.25 -9.77
N LEU A 67 3.74 -10.29 -8.62
CA LEU A 67 5.21 -10.40 -8.54
C LEU A 67 5.64 -11.66 -7.80
N GLY A 68 6.60 -12.40 -8.36
CA GLY A 68 7.20 -13.56 -7.70
C GLY A 68 6.26 -14.75 -7.57
N LYS A 69 6.54 -15.61 -6.57
CA LYS A 69 5.74 -16.79 -6.29
C LYS A 69 4.64 -16.49 -5.26
N PRO A 70 3.49 -17.17 -5.35
CA PRO A 70 2.47 -17.10 -4.30
C PRO A 70 2.97 -17.73 -2.99
N CYS A 71 2.35 -17.31 -1.88
CA CYS A 71 2.49 -17.98 -0.60
C CYS A 71 1.64 -19.26 -0.51
N SER A 72 0.50 -19.30 -1.21
CA SER A 72 -0.33 -20.49 -1.32
C SER A 72 0.20 -21.48 -2.36
N ASP A 73 -0.28 -22.73 -2.29
CA ASP A 73 0.03 -23.75 -3.28
C ASP A 73 -0.47 -23.32 -4.68
N PRO A 74 0.43 -23.15 -5.69
CA PRO A 74 0.04 -22.73 -7.03
C PRO A 74 -1.04 -23.62 -7.67
N ALA A 75 -1.08 -24.91 -7.32
CA ALA A 75 -2.10 -25.83 -7.83
C ALA A 75 -3.53 -25.52 -7.33
N LYS A 76 -3.66 -24.68 -6.30
CA LYS A 76 -4.94 -24.24 -5.71
C LYS A 76 -5.35 -22.83 -6.12
N ILE A 77 -4.51 -22.14 -6.89
CA ILE A 77 -4.78 -20.82 -7.46
C ILE A 77 -4.44 -20.74 -8.97
N PRO A 78 -4.88 -21.72 -9.78
CA PRO A 78 -4.43 -21.86 -11.16
C PRO A 78 -4.81 -20.68 -12.08
N ALA A 79 -5.78 -19.82 -11.73
CA ALA A 79 -6.13 -18.66 -12.54
C ALA A 79 -5.15 -17.49 -12.36
N MET A 80 -4.37 -17.47 -11.27
CA MET A 80 -3.45 -16.38 -10.95
C MET A 80 -1.98 -16.68 -11.27
N VAL A 81 -1.63 -17.90 -11.65
CA VAL A 81 -0.23 -18.34 -11.83
C VAL A 81 0.05 -18.89 -13.22
N ASP A 82 1.29 -18.67 -13.69
CA ASP A 82 1.81 -19.22 -14.93
C ASP A 82 2.24 -20.70 -14.80
N ALA A 83 2.74 -21.25 -15.90
CA ALA A 83 3.18 -22.66 -15.98
C ALA A 83 4.36 -22.98 -15.04
N ASP A 84 5.12 -21.97 -14.61
CA ASP A 84 6.24 -22.11 -13.67
C ASP A 84 5.79 -21.88 -12.20
N GLY A 85 4.50 -21.62 -12.00
CA GLY A 85 3.89 -21.36 -10.70
C GLY A 85 4.20 -19.97 -10.13
N ASN A 86 4.63 -19.02 -10.97
CA ASN A 86 4.78 -17.62 -10.57
C ASN A 86 3.48 -16.87 -10.88
N PHE A 87 3.23 -15.76 -10.18
CA PHE A 87 2.11 -14.90 -10.52
C PHE A 87 2.19 -14.38 -11.96
N HIS A 88 1.03 -14.30 -12.61
CA HIS A 88 0.91 -13.58 -13.85
C HIS A 88 1.18 -12.08 -13.65
N ARG A 89 1.93 -11.48 -14.58
CA ARG A 89 2.26 -10.05 -14.55
C ARG A 89 1.04 -9.21 -14.93
N SER A 90 1.03 -7.93 -14.55
CA SER A 90 -0.06 -6.98 -14.88
C SER A 90 -0.46 -6.95 -16.36
N ALA A 91 0.49 -7.16 -17.29
CA ALA A 91 0.22 -7.22 -18.73
C ALA A 91 -0.75 -8.37 -19.11
N TYR A 92 -0.71 -9.50 -18.41
CA TYR A 92 -1.61 -10.64 -18.63
C TYR A 92 -3.08 -10.23 -18.40
N TYR A 93 -3.35 -9.62 -17.24
CA TYR A 93 -4.69 -9.13 -16.88
C TYR A 93 -5.14 -7.99 -17.79
N ARG A 94 -4.26 -7.00 -18.05
CA ARG A 94 -4.59 -5.86 -18.93
C ARG A 94 -4.85 -6.25 -20.37
N SER A 95 -4.32 -7.39 -20.83
CA SER A 95 -4.62 -7.93 -22.16
C SER A 95 -5.97 -8.67 -22.24
N GLY A 96 -6.68 -8.80 -21.12
CA GLY A 96 -7.96 -9.52 -21.02
C GLY A 96 -7.83 -11.04 -20.96
N GLN A 97 -6.61 -11.56 -20.82
CA GLN A 97 -6.36 -13.00 -20.72
C GLN A 97 -6.63 -13.53 -19.30
N GLY A 98 -6.35 -12.71 -18.28
CA GLY A 98 -6.50 -13.07 -16.87
C GLY A 98 -7.75 -12.49 -16.24
N HIS A 99 -8.22 -13.15 -15.18
CA HIS A 99 -9.27 -12.68 -14.28
C HIS A 99 -8.99 -13.17 -12.86
N PHE A 100 -9.54 -12.50 -11.87
CA PHE A 100 -9.44 -12.95 -10.49
C PHE A 100 -10.61 -13.88 -10.15
N VAL A 101 -10.31 -14.92 -9.38
CA VAL A 101 -11.30 -15.86 -8.84
C VAL A 101 -11.36 -15.68 -7.34
N TYR A 102 -12.56 -15.43 -6.80
CA TYR A 102 -12.77 -15.09 -5.39
C TYR A 102 -12.05 -16.04 -4.42
N ASP A 103 -12.25 -17.35 -4.59
CA ASP A 103 -11.64 -18.35 -3.70
C ASP A 103 -10.12 -18.39 -3.79
N GLU A 104 -9.55 -18.05 -4.96
CA GLU A 104 -8.11 -18.01 -5.18
C GLU A 104 -7.50 -16.76 -4.56
N VAL A 105 -8.13 -15.60 -4.76
CA VAL A 105 -7.74 -14.33 -4.12
C VAL A 105 -7.78 -14.50 -2.61
N ARG A 106 -8.91 -14.95 -2.06
CA ARG A 106 -9.07 -15.12 -0.61
C ARG A 106 -8.02 -16.08 -0.05
N ARG A 107 -7.77 -17.20 -0.73
CA ARG A 107 -6.75 -18.19 -0.33
C ARG A 107 -5.36 -17.58 -0.28
N GLU A 108 -4.98 -16.84 -1.32
CA GLU A 108 -3.66 -16.24 -1.41
C GLU A 108 -3.49 -15.09 -0.42
N THR A 109 -4.49 -14.22 -0.25
CA THR A 109 -4.45 -13.14 0.76
C THR A 109 -4.20 -13.70 2.15
N ILE A 110 -4.91 -14.76 2.54
CA ILE A 110 -4.72 -15.42 3.84
C ILE A 110 -3.35 -16.08 3.93
N ALA A 111 -2.86 -16.72 2.87
CA ALA A 111 -1.52 -17.30 2.86
C ALA A 111 -0.43 -16.22 3.02
N GLN A 112 -0.61 -15.04 2.42
CA GLN A 112 0.25 -13.89 2.65
C GLN A 112 0.13 -13.35 4.07
N MET A 113 -1.06 -13.35 4.69
CA MET A 113 -1.23 -12.97 6.10
C MET A 113 -0.50 -13.91 7.05
N GLU A 114 -0.50 -15.21 6.76
CA GLU A 114 0.31 -16.18 7.52
C GLU A 114 1.80 -15.91 7.34
N ARG A 115 2.26 -15.66 6.11
CA ARG A 115 3.67 -15.31 5.85
C ARG A 115 4.07 -14.01 6.54
N PHE A 116 3.21 -13.01 6.53
CA PHE A 116 3.37 -11.77 7.27
C PHE A 116 3.56 -12.05 8.77
N ARG A 117 2.69 -12.89 9.35
CA ARG A 117 2.78 -13.29 10.76
C ARG A 117 4.06 -14.02 11.09
N GLU A 118 4.54 -14.90 10.22
CA GLU A 118 5.83 -15.58 10.41
C GLU A 118 6.99 -14.59 10.49
N LEU A 119 6.97 -13.56 9.64
CA LEU A 119 8.03 -12.56 9.56
C LEU A 119 7.98 -11.59 10.75
N LEU A 120 6.81 -11.03 11.07
CA LEU A 120 6.66 -9.96 12.07
C LEU A 120 6.31 -10.45 13.47
N GLY A 121 5.70 -11.63 13.60
CA GLY A 121 5.24 -12.20 14.88
C GLY A 121 3.80 -11.87 15.24
N TYR A 122 3.08 -11.14 14.38
CA TYR A 122 1.67 -10.75 14.57
C TYR A 122 0.94 -10.72 13.21
N TYR A 123 -0.39 -10.86 13.22
CA TYR A 123 -1.20 -10.73 12.00
C TYR A 123 -1.34 -9.26 11.58
N PRO A 124 -1.45 -8.94 10.28
CA PRO A 124 -1.60 -7.55 9.84
C PRO A 124 -2.92 -6.96 10.35
N GLU A 125 -2.89 -5.70 10.78
CA GLU A 125 -4.10 -4.96 11.19
C GLU A 125 -4.73 -4.18 10.04
N HIS A 126 -4.02 -4.08 8.91
CA HIS A 126 -4.47 -3.47 7.68
C HIS A 126 -3.96 -4.24 6.46
N ILE A 127 -4.82 -4.41 5.45
CA ILE A 127 -4.47 -4.96 4.14
C ILE A 127 -4.88 -4.02 3.01
N ASP A 128 -4.12 -4.02 1.92
CA ASP A 128 -4.55 -3.51 0.62
C ASP A 128 -3.95 -4.36 -0.51
N CYS A 129 -4.17 -3.94 -1.75
CA CYS A 129 -3.81 -4.71 -2.95
C CYS A 129 -2.77 -3.95 -3.79
N HIS A 130 -1.74 -4.68 -4.21
CA HIS A 130 -0.68 -4.19 -5.07
C HIS A 130 -1.14 -4.04 -6.52
N ALA A 131 -1.09 -2.78 -7.00
CA ALA A 131 -1.13 -2.33 -8.39
C ALA A 131 -2.35 -2.69 -9.26
N LEU A 132 -3.00 -3.85 -9.10
CA LEU A 132 -4.09 -4.30 -9.96
C LEU A 132 -5.04 -5.22 -9.19
N GLY A 133 -6.33 -4.89 -9.25
CA GLY A 133 -7.44 -5.73 -8.80
C GLY A 133 -8.72 -5.45 -9.60
N ASP A 134 -9.81 -6.09 -9.19
CA ASP A 134 -11.18 -5.86 -9.69
C ASP A 134 -12.18 -5.96 -8.52
N GLU A 135 -13.48 -5.92 -8.82
CA GLU A 135 -14.52 -6.09 -7.80
C GLU A 135 -14.40 -7.42 -7.02
N THR A 136 -13.89 -8.48 -7.66
CA THR A 136 -13.66 -9.78 -7.00
C THR A 136 -12.60 -9.65 -5.90
N VAL A 137 -11.53 -8.92 -6.19
CA VAL A 137 -10.48 -8.62 -5.21
C VAL A 137 -11.05 -7.81 -4.04
N ASP A 138 -11.75 -6.73 -4.33
CA ASP A 138 -12.33 -5.88 -3.28
C ASP A 138 -13.36 -6.65 -2.42
N GLN A 139 -14.17 -7.52 -3.02
CA GLN A 139 -15.11 -8.37 -2.30
C GLN A 139 -14.40 -9.33 -1.34
N ALA A 140 -13.36 -10.02 -1.81
CA ALA A 140 -12.59 -10.94 -0.96
C ALA A 140 -11.94 -10.19 0.21
N PHE A 141 -11.45 -8.97 -0.03
CA PHE A 141 -10.78 -8.16 0.99
C PHE A 141 -11.77 -7.64 2.01
N TYR A 142 -12.93 -7.17 1.56
CA TYR A 142 -14.02 -6.75 2.45
C TYR A 142 -14.47 -7.91 3.36
N ASP A 143 -14.66 -9.11 2.80
CA ASP A 143 -15.09 -10.28 3.59
C ASP A 143 -14.00 -10.70 4.60
N ILE A 144 -12.73 -10.71 4.20
CA ILE A 144 -11.59 -10.96 5.09
C ILE A 144 -11.54 -9.90 6.21
N ALA A 145 -11.73 -8.63 5.88
CA ALA A 145 -11.70 -7.54 6.85
C ALA A 145 -12.77 -7.72 7.94
N LEU A 146 -13.99 -8.13 7.55
CA LEU A 146 -15.05 -8.45 8.49
C LEU A 146 -14.75 -9.70 9.33
N GLU A 147 -14.23 -10.76 8.72
CA GLU A 147 -13.94 -12.03 9.40
C GLU A 147 -12.79 -11.93 10.41
N TYR A 148 -11.72 -11.23 10.05
CA TYR A 148 -10.51 -11.10 10.87
C TYR A 148 -10.52 -9.84 11.74
N GLY A 149 -11.50 -8.95 11.55
CA GLY A 149 -11.62 -7.70 12.30
C GLY A 149 -10.46 -6.75 12.06
N ILE A 150 -10.02 -6.63 10.80
CA ILE A 150 -8.91 -5.79 10.32
C ILE A 150 -9.41 -4.69 9.37
N HIS A 151 -8.61 -3.67 9.12
CA HIS A 151 -8.93 -2.63 8.13
C HIS A 151 -8.54 -3.06 6.71
N THR A 152 -9.28 -2.64 5.68
CA THR A 152 -8.86 -2.81 4.27
C THR A 152 -9.12 -1.56 3.45
N THR A 153 -8.25 -1.31 2.48
CA THR A 153 -8.45 -0.26 1.47
C THR A 153 -8.92 -0.91 0.17
N LEU A 154 -10.08 -0.48 -0.33
CA LEU A 154 -10.75 -1.03 -1.51
C LEU A 154 -10.69 0.00 -2.64
N LYS A 155 -10.15 -0.37 -3.80
CA LYS A 155 -9.76 0.59 -4.87
C LYS A 155 -10.29 0.23 -6.26
N TYR A 156 -10.88 -0.95 -6.45
CA TYR A 156 -11.02 -1.58 -7.77
C TYR A 156 -12.47 -1.90 -8.18
N SER A 157 -13.44 -1.66 -7.33
CA SER A 157 -14.85 -1.95 -7.58
C SER A 157 -15.61 -0.88 -8.37
N GLY A 158 -14.91 0.09 -8.98
CA GLY A 158 -15.50 1.16 -9.78
C GLY A 158 -16.51 1.99 -8.97
N ASP A 159 -17.75 2.09 -9.45
CA ASP A 159 -18.82 2.89 -8.81
C ASP A 159 -19.46 2.21 -7.59
N LYS A 160 -19.08 0.95 -7.28
CA LYS A 160 -19.64 0.23 -6.13
C LYS A 160 -19.16 0.88 -4.84
N VAL A 161 -20.13 1.30 -4.02
CA VAL A 161 -19.88 1.83 -2.69
C VAL A 161 -19.90 0.69 -1.68
N TRP A 162 -18.78 0.46 -1.01
CA TRP A 162 -18.68 -0.50 0.08
C TRP A 162 -19.19 0.09 1.40
N PRO A 163 -19.88 -0.68 2.24
CA PRO A 163 -20.21 -0.22 3.58
C PRO A 163 -18.95 0.06 4.41
N SER A 164 -19.03 1.05 5.30
CA SER A 164 -17.92 1.31 6.24
C SER A 164 -17.64 0.10 7.12
N LEU A 165 -16.36 -0.18 7.36
CA LEU A 165 -15.94 -1.27 8.24
C LEU A 165 -16.34 -0.96 9.70
N PRO A 166 -17.11 -1.83 10.36
CA PRO A 166 -17.54 -1.60 11.74
C PRO A 166 -16.36 -1.43 12.69
N GLY A 167 -16.41 -0.39 13.53
CA GLY A 167 -15.35 -0.12 14.51
C GLY A 167 -14.13 0.60 13.94
N TYR A 168 -14.14 1.02 12.67
CA TYR A 168 -13.07 1.81 12.07
C TYR A 168 -13.51 3.25 11.76
N LEU A 169 -12.58 4.20 11.79
CA LEU A 169 -12.77 5.54 11.24
C LEU A 169 -13.05 5.43 9.73
N GLU A 170 -13.88 6.32 9.20
CA GLU A 170 -14.12 6.36 7.76
C GLU A 170 -12.89 6.96 7.07
N THR A 171 -12.51 6.37 5.94
CA THR A 171 -11.37 6.81 5.15
C THR A 171 -11.81 7.33 3.79
N GLY A 172 -11.01 8.22 3.21
CA GLY A 172 -11.13 8.67 1.82
C GLY A 172 -9.79 8.52 1.11
N LEU A 173 -9.80 8.13 -0.16
CA LEU A 173 -8.57 7.82 -0.87
C LEU A 173 -8.01 9.04 -1.62
N LEU A 174 -6.68 9.17 -1.65
CA LEU A 174 -6.00 10.20 -2.45
C LEU A 174 -6.39 10.15 -3.94
N LEU A 175 -6.65 8.95 -4.47
CA LEU A 175 -7.09 8.76 -5.85
C LEU A 175 -8.46 9.41 -6.12
N GLU A 176 -9.32 9.48 -5.10
CA GLU A 176 -10.64 10.10 -5.16
C GLU A 176 -10.59 11.64 -5.08
N VAL A 177 -9.40 12.22 -4.84
CA VAL A 177 -9.19 13.68 -4.73
C VAL A 177 -8.24 14.23 -5.81
N ASN A 178 -8.26 13.60 -7.00
CA ASN A 178 -7.42 13.93 -8.17
C ASN A 178 -5.93 13.58 -8.04
N GLY A 179 -5.56 12.66 -7.14
CA GLY A 179 -4.15 12.25 -6.92
C GLY A 179 -3.51 11.44 -8.04
N LEU A 180 -4.32 10.74 -8.85
CA LEU A 180 -3.87 9.78 -9.87
C LEU A 180 -2.76 10.30 -10.82
N PRO A 181 -2.90 11.48 -11.46
CA PRO A 181 -1.89 11.96 -12.40
C PRO A 181 -0.54 12.28 -11.75
N PHE A 182 -0.55 12.63 -10.46
CA PHE A 182 0.66 13.00 -9.73
C PHE A 182 1.46 11.78 -9.29
N ILE A 183 0.77 10.69 -8.92
CA ILE A 183 1.42 9.43 -8.54
C ILE A 183 2.06 8.77 -9.78
N GLU A 184 1.37 8.76 -10.93
CA GLU A 184 1.92 8.17 -12.17
C GLU A 184 3.14 8.94 -12.71
N ALA A 185 3.14 10.26 -12.62
CA ALA A 185 4.25 11.10 -13.09
C ALA A 185 5.35 11.29 -12.02
N GLY A 186 5.09 10.88 -10.78
CA GLY A 186 5.90 11.17 -9.60
C GLY A 186 5.55 12.53 -8.97
N THR A 187 5.27 12.49 -7.68
CA THR A 187 4.84 13.63 -6.89
C THR A 187 5.97 14.64 -6.65
N HIS A 188 5.70 15.93 -6.83
CA HIS A 188 6.61 17.05 -6.57
C HIS A 188 6.19 17.86 -5.33
N VAL A 189 7.14 18.56 -4.71
CA VAL A 189 6.91 19.43 -3.54
C VAL A 189 5.82 20.46 -3.80
N GLU A 190 5.81 21.04 -5.00
CA GLU A 190 4.86 22.06 -5.43
C GLU A 190 3.41 21.55 -5.42
N HIS A 191 3.17 20.25 -5.58
CA HIS A 191 1.83 19.66 -5.47
C HIS A 191 1.26 19.81 -4.04
N PHE A 192 2.10 19.62 -3.02
CA PHE A 192 1.71 19.88 -1.63
C PHE A 192 1.52 21.38 -1.40
N LEU A 193 2.49 22.20 -1.80
CA LEU A 193 2.45 23.65 -1.51
C LEU A 193 1.26 24.38 -2.13
N ARG A 194 0.73 23.88 -3.25
CA ARG A 194 -0.47 24.41 -3.91
C ARG A 194 -1.77 23.76 -3.47
N ASP A 195 -1.70 22.76 -2.58
CA ASP A 195 -2.84 21.92 -2.21
C ASP A 195 -3.49 21.26 -3.45
N ASP A 196 -2.67 20.76 -4.38
CA ASP A 196 -3.15 20.12 -5.63
C ASP A 196 -3.93 18.83 -5.32
N PHE A 197 -3.72 18.23 -4.14
CA PHE A 197 -4.47 17.10 -3.59
C PHE A 197 -5.77 17.48 -2.87
N ALA A 198 -6.04 18.79 -2.74
CA ALA A 198 -7.20 19.35 -2.04
C ALA A 198 -7.36 18.84 -0.60
N LEU A 199 -6.26 18.57 0.12
CA LEU A 199 -6.27 18.08 1.51
C LEU A 199 -6.95 19.07 2.45
N LEU A 200 -6.80 20.37 2.20
CA LEU A 200 -7.40 21.43 3.02
C LEU A 200 -8.92 21.57 2.82
N LYS A 201 -9.47 20.92 1.80
CA LYS A 201 -10.90 20.97 1.44
C LYS A 201 -11.63 19.66 1.74
N GLN A 202 -10.93 18.67 2.30
CA GLN A 202 -11.51 17.38 2.61
C GLN A 202 -12.47 17.44 3.80
N ASP A 203 -13.34 16.43 3.88
CA ASP A 203 -14.18 16.21 5.04
C ASP A 203 -13.32 15.74 6.22
N THR A 204 -13.07 16.65 7.16
CA THR A 204 -12.28 16.39 8.38
C THR A 204 -12.85 15.30 9.30
N SER A 205 -14.06 14.79 9.05
CA SER A 205 -14.58 13.60 9.73
C SER A 205 -13.96 12.29 9.21
N LYS A 206 -13.37 12.32 8.02
CA LYS A 206 -12.66 11.20 7.39
C LYS A 206 -11.15 11.32 7.58
N VAL A 207 -10.49 10.18 7.56
CA VAL A 207 -9.02 10.09 7.44
C VAL A 207 -8.66 9.95 5.98
N ILE A 208 -7.72 10.76 5.49
CA ILE A 208 -7.30 10.69 4.08
C ILE A 208 -6.10 9.77 3.94
N GLU A 209 -6.22 8.75 3.10
CA GLU A 209 -5.16 7.80 2.79
C GLU A 209 -4.41 8.23 1.53
N MET A 210 -3.12 8.53 1.69
CA MET A 210 -2.21 8.87 0.60
C MET A 210 -1.20 7.75 0.41
N HIS A 211 -1.26 7.07 -0.74
CA HIS A 211 -0.32 6.02 -1.12
C HIS A 211 0.75 6.58 -2.07
N PHE A 212 2.01 6.27 -1.79
CA PHE A 212 3.17 6.68 -2.58
C PHE A 212 4.11 5.50 -2.81
N ASP A 213 4.81 5.48 -3.93
CA ASP A 213 5.73 4.46 -4.38
C ASP A 213 7.21 4.80 -4.05
N ALA A 214 7.45 5.57 -2.98
CA ALA A 214 8.76 6.11 -2.64
C ALA A 214 9.83 5.02 -2.43
N GLY A 215 10.95 5.12 -3.16
CA GLY A 215 11.97 4.07 -3.16
C GLY A 215 13.23 4.44 -3.94
N PHE A 216 14.35 3.81 -3.60
CA PHE A 216 15.52 3.77 -4.49
C PHE A 216 15.36 2.68 -5.55
N LEU A 217 16.11 2.81 -6.65
CA LEU A 217 16.15 1.80 -7.70
C LEU A 217 17.29 0.81 -7.45
N ASP A 218 16.96 -0.47 -7.59
CA ASP A 218 17.92 -1.54 -7.78
C ASP A 218 17.54 -2.35 -9.04
N GLN A 219 18.37 -3.32 -9.42
CA GLN A 219 18.16 -4.08 -10.64
C GLN A 219 16.82 -4.84 -10.62
N PHE A 220 16.37 -5.32 -9.46
CA PHE A 220 15.08 -6.00 -9.36
C PHE A 220 13.95 -5.06 -9.76
N VAL A 221 13.94 -3.82 -9.27
CA VAL A 221 12.91 -2.82 -9.64
C VAL A 221 12.97 -2.51 -11.14
N LEU A 222 14.16 -2.32 -11.70
CA LEU A 222 14.33 -2.02 -13.13
C LEU A 222 13.80 -3.14 -14.04
N ASP A 223 13.89 -4.39 -13.60
CA ASP A 223 13.42 -5.54 -14.36
C ASP A 223 11.93 -5.85 -14.12
N ASN A 224 11.37 -5.42 -12.97
CA ASN A 224 10.06 -5.87 -12.49
C ASN A 224 9.05 -4.74 -12.26
N SER A 225 9.35 -3.49 -12.54
CA SER A 225 8.37 -2.40 -12.40
C SER A 225 8.48 -1.40 -13.55
N SER A 226 7.33 -0.91 -14.01
CA SER A 226 7.28 0.29 -14.84
C SER A 226 7.43 1.57 -14.00
N MET A 227 7.09 1.50 -12.70
CA MET A 227 7.25 2.58 -11.74
C MET A 227 8.71 2.64 -11.29
N THR A 228 9.52 3.42 -12.00
CA THR A 228 10.98 3.55 -11.75
C THR A 228 11.34 4.96 -11.28
N THR A 229 11.69 5.87 -12.19
CA THR A 229 12.11 7.24 -11.84
C THR A 229 11.08 8.03 -11.02
N PRO A 230 9.74 7.81 -11.13
CA PRO A 230 8.79 8.42 -10.21
C PRO A 230 9.05 8.08 -8.74
N ARG A 231 9.48 6.84 -8.41
CA ARG A 231 9.77 6.42 -7.03
C ARG A 231 10.83 7.27 -6.36
N CYS A 232 11.90 7.58 -7.10
CA CYS A 232 12.98 8.43 -6.61
C CYS A 232 12.49 9.85 -6.35
N ARG A 233 11.61 10.35 -7.21
CA ARG A 233 11.03 11.69 -7.09
C ARG A 233 10.08 11.79 -5.91
N GLU A 234 9.26 10.77 -5.69
CA GLU A 234 8.40 10.71 -4.51
C GLU A 234 9.21 10.63 -3.23
N LEU A 235 10.28 9.83 -3.21
CA LEU A 235 11.19 9.79 -2.07
C LEU A 235 11.78 11.18 -1.76
N GLU A 236 12.31 11.86 -2.77
CA GLU A 236 12.85 13.23 -2.62
C GLU A 236 11.79 14.20 -2.09
N THR A 237 10.58 14.17 -2.66
CA THR A 237 9.49 15.06 -2.25
C THR A 237 9.02 14.77 -0.82
N LEU A 238 8.82 13.51 -0.45
CA LEU A 238 8.34 13.13 0.88
C LEU A 238 9.37 13.44 1.97
N CYS A 239 10.66 13.51 1.63
CA CYS A 239 11.74 13.93 2.52
C CYS A 239 12.03 15.44 2.50
N ASP A 240 11.39 16.22 1.63
CA ASP A 240 11.66 17.65 1.52
C ASP A 240 11.10 18.40 2.74
N PRO A 241 11.93 19.19 3.46
CA PRO A 241 11.51 19.90 4.66
C PRO A 241 10.38 20.92 4.41
N ARG A 242 10.22 21.40 3.17
CA ARG A 242 9.11 22.29 2.79
C ARG A 242 7.76 21.55 2.86
N VAL A 243 7.73 20.26 2.53
CA VAL A 243 6.49 19.46 2.64
C VAL A 243 6.14 19.25 4.11
N ARG A 244 7.13 18.92 4.96
CA ARG A 244 6.92 18.82 6.42
C ARG A 244 6.40 20.13 7.01
N ALA A 245 7.04 21.25 6.69
CA ALA A 245 6.64 22.57 7.13
C ALA A 245 5.23 22.94 6.65
N TRP A 246 4.85 22.52 5.44
CA TRP A 246 3.51 22.74 4.91
C TRP A 246 2.44 21.95 5.69
N PHE A 247 2.70 20.68 6.04
CA PHE A 247 1.78 19.92 6.91
C PHE A 247 1.61 20.62 8.27
N ASP A 248 2.71 21.05 8.88
CA ASP A 248 2.68 21.70 10.21
C ASP A 248 1.96 23.06 10.17
N ALA A 249 2.12 23.83 9.09
CA ALA A 249 1.47 25.13 8.92
C ALA A 249 -0.05 25.05 8.72
N HIS A 250 -0.57 23.88 8.32
CA HIS A 250 -1.99 23.66 8.02
C HIS A 250 -2.67 22.67 8.98
N ASP A 251 -2.04 22.38 10.12
CA ASP A 251 -2.55 21.44 11.13
C ASP A 251 -2.88 20.05 10.55
N LEU A 252 -2.13 19.57 9.57
CA LEU A 252 -2.32 18.23 9.01
C LEU A 252 -1.71 17.18 9.95
N GLU A 253 -2.57 16.45 10.66
CA GLU A 253 -2.17 15.43 11.61
C GLU A 253 -1.82 14.15 10.86
N ARG A 254 -0.54 13.77 10.91
CA ARG A 254 -0.08 12.48 10.37
C ARG A 254 -0.41 11.38 11.35
N ILE A 255 -1.21 10.42 10.90
CA ILE A 255 -1.55 9.21 11.66
C ILE A 255 -1.18 7.96 10.84
N SER A 256 -1.29 6.79 11.44
CA SER A 256 -1.07 5.50 10.79
C SER A 256 -2.36 4.70 10.71
N PHE A 257 -2.34 3.58 9.98
CA PHE A 257 -3.49 2.66 9.97
C PHE A 257 -3.82 2.06 11.35
N ALA A 258 -2.85 1.99 12.29
CA ALA A 258 -3.14 1.57 13.67
C ALA A 258 -4.11 2.51 14.40
N ASP A 259 -4.20 3.78 13.97
CA ASP A 259 -5.06 4.79 14.59
C ASP A 259 -6.51 4.74 14.06
N LEU A 260 -6.80 3.91 13.05
CA LEU A 260 -8.13 3.82 12.45
C LEU A 260 -9.13 3.07 13.32
N LYS A 261 -8.67 2.14 14.16
CA LYS A 261 -9.57 1.35 15.00
C LYS A 261 -10.13 2.23 16.12
N ARG A 262 -11.44 2.38 16.17
CA ARG A 262 -12.14 3.13 17.23
C ARG A 262 -11.96 2.40 18.55
N LYS A 263 -11.49 3.14 19.56
CA LYS A 263 -11.37 2.67 20.95
C LYS A 263 -12.73 2.58 21.63
#